data_AF-A0AAD8AHY1-F1
#
_entry.id   AF-A0AAD8AHY1-F1
#
_cell.length_a   1.000
_cell.length_b   1.000
_cell.length_c   1.000
_cell.angle_alpha   90.00
_cell.angle_beta   90.00
_cell.angle_gamma   90.00
#
_symmetry.space_group_name_H-M   'P 1'
#
loop_
_entity.id
_entity.type
_entity.pdbx_description
1 polymer ?
#
loop_
_entity_poly.entity_id
_entity_poly.type
_entity_poly.pdbx_seq_one_letter_code
_entity_poly.pdbx_strand_id
1 'polypeptide(L)'
;MGAPTEAEPSSARSLLLVTDISNLLLCVREILPAICSDAAELMGYAPRNKVLRDIHAKCHELLVCMIIRGSPLSTLYKVFRRGVEGVAAFLPLNKSAAVPWVILTSPHLFPRSGICIDDLLDGPAIALETSVLVSQPQALWSLLLKILTMRNYKVTVVILNQLMQQLNQSSFQPVSGTNRKKSSEDKNKVVTFEQCDGFLCSGGGDCSLATNPSQIFLPPSMTVTSLVHIVAVFGSQQDLASVLIPALEKHSHNWGSCLDRREVWNLGRPPWLEALISPLEPILSPVVETLMNVSGNAVGVAMDCLIQLADCLPEAVLRAAIVLEDALPADVHPLAGSVLVQLVITALYSKLQAAAIGNAQATALAEVLCNLDQSTAHDDKIEAFIHIAVECIDETTEVTQSVSTEAGSYTTEVLVSNLLLTSAGRRALKVMWQFLQHSWKWILGQLGVLEPNEIPPSSAPLVPATASRPAPTKLLHTMFHVGQRPFDQLLAGTWELDWNGLLHTPLALTPERLWNQLSSRSEFHESPSMLTEHDTTVVATLSEIFQSIAITPLSQ
;
A
#
# COMPACT_ATOMS: atom_id res chain seq x y z
N MET A 1 32.01 -11.14 11.24
CA MET A 1 32.20 -9.88 11.98
C MET A 1 32.44 -10.24 13.44
N GLY A 2 33.63 -9.90 13.97
CA GLY A 2 33.93 -10.05 15.40
C GLY A 2 32.89 -9.31 16.23
N ALA A 3 32.52 -9.88 17.37
CA ALA A 3 31.47 -9.31 18.20
C ALA A 3 31.92 -7.93 18.72
N PRO A 4 31.08 -6.88 18.64
CA PRO A 4 31.37 -5.56 19.21
C PRO A 4 31.59 -5.60 20.74
N THR A 5 31.35 -6.75 21.38
CA THR A 5 31.62 -7.02 22.79
C THR A 5 33.10 -6.91 23.16
N GLU A 6 34.03 -7.09 22.23
CA GLU A 6 35.48 -7.01 22.48
C GLU A 6 36.07 -5.60 22.35
N ALA A 7 35.29 -4.61 21.89
CA ALA A 7 35.77 -3.25 21.74
C ALA A 7 35.89 -2.54 23.09
N GLU A 8 37.11 -2.20 23.51
CA GLU A 8 37.40 -1.36 24.68
C GLU A 8 37.78 0.05 24.19
N PRO A 9 36.79 0.96 23.99
CA PRO A 9 37.09 2.30 23.51
C PRO A 9 37.88 3.08 24.57
N SER A 10 38.86 3.87 24.13
CA SER A 10 39.43 4.90 25.00
C SER A 10 38.41 6.02 25.21
N SER A 11 38.59 6.83 26.26
CA SER A 11 37.71 7.97 26.56
C SER A 11 37.49 8.90 25.35
N ALA A 12 38.55 9.17 24.56
CA ALA A 12 38.47 9.97 23.34
C ALA A 12 37.67 9.33 22.19
N ARG A 13 37.45 8.01 22.21
CA ARG A 13 36.74 7.26 21.16
C ARG A 13 35.33 6.82 21.58
N SER A 14 34.91 7.03 22.82
CA SER A 14 33.58 6.64 23.31
C SER A 14 32.46 7.29 22.51
N LEU A 15 32.57 8.58 22.16
CA LEU A 15 31.57 9.26 21.32
C LEU A 15 31.57 8.75 19.87
N LEU A 16 32.75 8.37 19.35
CA LEU A 16 32.86 7.77 18.02
C LEU A 16 32.19 6.39 17.98
N LEU A 17 32.37 5.58 19.03
CA LEU A 17 31.69 4.28 19.16
C LEU A 17 30.16 4.44 19.10
N VAL A 18 29.61 5.41 19.85
CA VAL A 18 28.16 5.69 19.83
C VAL A 18 27.70 6.12 18.45
N THR A 19 28.47 6.98 17.79
CA THR A 19 28.17 7.47 16.44
C THR A 19 28.16 6.32 15.43
N ASP A 20 29.20 5.49 15.44
CA ASP A 20 29.35 4.36 14.52
C ASP A 20 28.23 3.34 14.70
N ILE A 21 27.90 2.98 15.95
CA ILE A 21 26.81 2.03 16.22
C ILE A 21 25.46 2.63 15.79
N SER A 22 25.19 3.90 16.09
CA SER A 22 23.94 4.56 15.71
C SER A 22 23.77 4.58 14.19
N ASN A 23 24.82 4.93 13.47
CA ASN A 23 24.83 4.92 12.00
C ASN A 23 24.66 3.51 11.44
N LEU A 24 25.29 2.50 12.06
CA LEU A 24 25.11 1.11 11.65
C LEU A 24 23.67 0.65 11.83
N LEU A 25 23.02 0.98 12.95
CA LEU A 25 21.61 0.67 13.20
C LEU A 25 20.70 1.36 12.17
N LEU A 26 20.96 2.62 11.83
CA LEU A 26 20.24 3.34 10.78
C LEU A 26 20.44 2.69 9.41
N CYS A 27 21.68 2.29 9.07
CA CYS A 27 21.97 1.59 7.82
C CYS A 27 21.21 0.26 7.73
N VAL A 28 21.18 -0.50 8.82
CA VAL A 28 20.39 -1.74 8.88
C VAL A 28 18.91 -1.42 8.72
N ARG A 29 18.37 -0.38 9.37
CA ARG A 29 16.96 0.02 9.22
C ARG A 29 16.56 0.36 7.78
N GLU A 30 17.46 0.95 7.00
CA GLU A 30 17.23 1.29 5.58
C GLU A 30 17.26 0.06 4.67
N ILE A 31 18.12 -0.92 4.96
CA ILE A 31 18.35 -2.09 4.08
C ILE A 31 17.43 -3.26 4.43
N LEU A 32 17.12 -3.44 5.72
CA LEU A 32 16.32 -4.54 6.25
C LEU A 32 14.95 -4.75 5.55
N PRO A 33 14.18 -3.70 5.20
CA PRO A 33 12.87 -3.88 4.57
C PRO A 33 12.90 -4.68 3.27
N ALA A 34 14.03 -4.69 2.53
CA ALA A 34 14.18 -5.42 1.27
C ALA A 34 14.17 -6.95 1.42
N ILE A 35 14.35 -7.47 2.64
CA ILE A 35 14.33 -8.91 2.96
C ILE A 35 13.20 -9.30 3.92
N CYS A 36 12.35 -8.35 4.31
CA CYS A 36 11.14 -8.58 5.09
C CYS A 36 9.95 -8.89 4.17
N SER A 37 9.03 -9.70 4.67
CA SER A 37 7.77 -10.04 3.97
C SER A 37 6.65 -9.05 4.30
N ASP A 38 6.67 -8.49 5.51
CA ASP A 38 5.67 -7.56 6.05
C ASP A 38 6.26 -6.66 7.16
N ALA A 39 5.45 -5.73 7.67
CA ALA A 39 5.83 -4.86 8.78
C ALA A 39 6.11 -5.61 10.11
N ALA A 40 5.48 -6.77 10.34
CA ALA A 40 5.70 -7.54 11.56
C ALA A 40 7.14 -8.09 11.61
N GLU A 41 7.61 -8.66 10.49
CA GLU A 41 9.01 -9.08 10.35
C GLU A 41 9.97 -7.89 10.50
N LEU A 42 9.66 -6.73 9.92
CA LEU A 42 10.48 -5.52 10.04
C LEU A 42 10.59 -5.02 11.49
N MET A 43 9.54 -5.18 12.30
CA MET A 43 9.55 -4.80 13.70
C MET A 43 10.19 -5.84 14.62
N GLY A 44 10.62 -6.98 14.08
CA GLY A 44 11.20 -8.09 14.85
C GLY A 44 10.16 -8.97 15.55
N TYR A 45 8.89 -8.90 15.15
CA TYR A 45 7.83 -9.76 15.68
C TYR A 45 7.98 -11.18 15.12
N ALA A 46 8.32 -12.13 16.00
CA ALA A 46 8.44 -13.57 15.72
C ALA A 46 8.91 -13.92 14.28
N PRO A 47 10.10 -13.43 13.84
CA PRO A 47 10.48 -13.57 12.44
C PRO A 47 10.61 -15.05 12.09
N ARG A 48 9.92 -15.49 11.03
CA ARG A 48 9.98 -16.89 10.58
C ARG A 48 11.37 -17.20 10.00
N ASN A 49 11.96 -16.20 9.35
CA ASN A 49 13.27 -16.30 8.74
C ASN A 49 14.39 -16.23 9.81
N LYS A 50 15.25 -17.27 9.83
CA LYS A 50 16.42 -17.32 10.71
C LYS A 50 17.36 -16.13 10.51
N VAL A 51 17.58 -15.69 9.27
CA VAL A 51 18.46 -14.56 8.96
C VAL A 51 17.93 -13.27 9.60
N LEU A 52 16.63 -13.02 9.51
CA LEU A 52 15.99 -11.86 10.14
C LEU A 52 16.15 -11.91 11.66
N ARG A 53 15.89 -13.06 12.29
CA ARG A 53 16.11 -13.23 13.74
C ARG A 53 17.55 -12.91 14.14
N ASP A 54 18.53 -13.39 13.39
CA ASP A 54 19.94 -13.15 13.67
C ASP A 54 20.31 -11.67 13.49
N ILE A 55 19.73 -10.97 12.50
CA ILE A 55 19.91 -9.52 12.31
C ILE A 55 19.32 -8.75 13.49
N HIS A 56 18.06 -9.01 13.87
CA HIS A 56 17.44 -8.33 15.00
C HIS A 56 18.21 -8.58 16.31
N ALA A 57 18.68 -9.81 16.54
CA ALA A 57 19.50 -10.14 17.71
C ALA A 57 20.81 -9.35 17.71
N LYS A 58 21.52 -9.27 16.59
CA LYS A 58 22.78 -8.50 16.48
C LYS A 58 22.56 -6.99 16.64
N CYS A 59 21.48 -6.45 16.09
CA CYS A 59 21.11 -5.05 16.27
C CYS A 59 20.74 -4.75 17.74
N HIS A 60 20.11 -5.71 18.42
CA HIS A 60 19.87 -5.62 19.85
C HIS A 60 21.18 -5.63 20.66
N GLU A 61 22.15 -6.48 20.33
CA GLU A 61 23.49 -6.44 20.95
C GLU A 61 24.18 -5.09 20.76
N LEU A 62 24.13 -4.55 19.54
CA LEU A 62 24.68 -3.25 19.20
C LEU A 62 24.01 -2.14 20.02
N LEU A 63 22.68 -2.16 20.11
CA LEU A 63 21.92 -1.22 20.93
C LEU A 63 22.36 -1.28 22.41
N VAL A 64 22.45 -2.48 22.98
CA VAL A 64 22.88 -2.68 24.37
C VAL A 64 24.29 -2.12 24.58
N CYS A 65 25.23 -2.43 23.68
CA CYS A 65 26.58 -1.88 23.71
C CYS A 65 26.56 -0.34 23.68
N MET A 66 25.79 0.24 22.77
CA MET A 66 25.63 1.70 22.64
C MET A 66 25.07 2.34 23.91
N ILE A 67 24.00 1.78 24.50
CA ILE A 67 23.36 2.31 25.71
C ILE A 67 24.31 2.23 26.90
N ILE A 68 24.88 1.05 27.17
CA ILE A 68 25.67 0.84 28.39
C ILE A 68 27.04 1.49 28.30
N ARG A 69 27.72 1.46 27.14
CA ARG A 69 29.06 2.05 26.97
C ARG A 69 29.02 3.53 26.57
N GLY A 70 27.93 3.98 25.96
CA GLY A 70 27.78 5.35 25.47
C GLY A 70 27.11 6.32 26.43
N SER A 71 26.27 5.84 27.34
CA SER A 71 25.55 6.72 28.26
C SER A 71 26.48 7.46 29.22
N PRO A 72 26.13 8.69 29.62
CA PRO A 72 26.87 9.41 30.66
C PRO A 72 26.88 8.63 31.97
N LEU A 73 28.02 8.61 32.65
CA LEU A 73 28.22 7.90 33.91
C LEU A 73 27.21 8.33 34.99
N SER A 74 26.87 9.62 35.02
CA SER A 74 25.85 10.17 35.91
C SER A 74 24.45 9.62 35.66
N THR A 75 24.09 9.30 34.41
CA THR A 75 22.81 8.66 34.05
C THR A 75 22.80 7.21 34.52
N LEU A 76 23.88 6.45 34.27
CA LEU A 76 24.02 5.08 34.77
C LEU A 76 23.89 5.02 36.28
N TYR A 77 24.60 5.90 37.01
CA TYR A 77 24.48 5.99 38.46
C TYR A 77 23.06 6.25 38.91
N LYS A 78 22.36 7.22 38.31
CA LYS A 78 20.98 7.55 38.67
C LYS A 78 20.05 6.35 38.55
N VAL A 79 20.21 5.54 37.49
CA VAL A 79 19.39 4.35 37.22
C VAL A 79 19.74 3.21 38.18
N PHE A 80 21.03 2.91 38.39
CA PHE A 80 21.45 1.70 39.10
C PHE A 80 21.80 1.90 40.58
N ARG A 81 21.91 3.13 41.10
CA ARG A 81 22.30 3.39 42.51
C ARG A 81 21.42 2.74 43.57
N ARG A 82 20.20 2.29 43.22
CA ARG A 82 19.27 1.61 44.12
C ARG A 82 19.31 0.08 43.97
N GLY A 83 20.28 -0.45 43.22
CA GLY A 83 20.37 -1.86 42.87
C GLY A 83 19.73 -2.16 41.51
N VAL A 84 19.50 -3.45 41.25
CA VAL A 84 18.97 -3.97 39.98
C VAL A 84 17.46 -4.22 40.00
N GLU A 85 16.85 -4.27 41.19
CA GLU A 85 15.42 -4.53 41.34
C GLU A 85 14.57 -3.39 40.75
N GLY A 86 13.59 -3.76 39.92
CA GLY A 86 12.67 -2.80 39.29
C GLY A 86 13.28 -1.95 38.17
N VAL A 87 14.54 -2.20 37.77
CA VAL A 87 15.13 -1.50 36.62
C VAL A 87 14.61 -2.10 35.33
N ALA A 88 14.02 -1.24 34.49
CA ALA A 88 13.35 -1.65 33.26
C ALA A 88 14.27 -2.41 32.28
N ALA A 89 15.57 -2.07 32.21
CA ALA A 89 16.54 -2.75 31.36
C ALA A 89 16.62 -4.29 31.58
N PHE A 90 16.28 -4.78 32.79
CA PHE A 90 16.26 -6.21 33.11
C PHE A 90 14.89 -6.88 32.85
N LEU A 91 13.86 -6.11 32.53
CA LEU A 91 12.55 -6.66 32.19
C LEU A 91 12.61 -7.41 30.84
N PRO A 92 11.83 -8.50 30.70
CA PRO A 92 11.77 -9.24 29.44
C PRO A 92 11.20 -8.37 28.32
N LEU A 93 11.66 -8.63 27.09
CA LEU A 93 11.10 -7.99 25.91
C LEU A 93 9.65 -8.45 25.71
N ASN A 94 8.75 -7.49 25.44
CA ASN A 94 7.43 -7.81 24.95
C ASN A 94 7.57 -8.39 23.54
N LYS A 95 7.26 -9.68 23.38
CA LYS A 95 7.38 -10.38 22.10
C LYS A 95 6.42 -9.84 21.04
N SER A 96 5.38 -9.10 21.42
CA SER A 96 4.36 -8.53 20.55
C SER A 96 4.60 -7.07 20.15
N ALA A 97 5.58 -6.41 20.76
CA ALA A 97 5.91 -5.02 20.48
C ALA A 97 7.11 -4.90 19.53
N ALA A 98 7.26 -3.71 18.94
CA ALA A 98 8.45 -3.38 18.17
C ALA A 98 9.72 -3.50 19.02
N VAL A 99 10.77 -4.09 18.45
CA VAL A 99 12.04 -4.24 19.17
C VAL A 99 12.70 -2.86 19.41
N PRO A 100 13.39 -2.66 20.56
CA PRO A 100 13.89 -1.35 20.96
C PRO A 100 14.79 -0.65 19.94
N TRP A 101 15.59 -1.39 19.16
CA TRP A 101 16.48 -0.78 18.17
C TRP A 101 15.72 -0.21 16.96
N VAL A 102 14.56 -0.79 16.61
CA VAL A 102 13.68 -0.26 15.56
C VAL A 102 13.00 1.02 16.05
N ILE A 103 12.58 1.05 17.32
CA ILE A 103 12.02 2.24 17.97
C ILE A 103 13.04 3.38 17.97
N LEU A 104 14.30 3.10 18.36
CA LEU A 104 15.38 4.08 18.35
C LEU A 104 15.62 4.70 16.96
N THR A 105 15.59 3.89 15.92
CA THR A 105 15.90 4.36 14.55
C THR A 105 14.71 5.09 13.90
N SER A 106 13.47 4.79 14.31
CA SER A 106 12.25 5.35 13.74
C SER A 106 11.30 5.93 14.81
N PRO A 107 11.72 6.86 15.68
CA PRO A 107 10.94 7.29 16.84
C PRO A 107 9.61 7.95 16.47
N HIS A 108 9.53 8.61 15.30
CA HIS A 108 8.30 9.23 14.80
C HIS A 108 7.18 8.21 14.49
N LEU A 109 7.52 6.94 14.25
CA LEU A 109 6.55 5.85 14.05
C LEU A 109 6.05 5.26 15.37
N PHE A 110 6.81 5.46 16.46
CA PHE A 110 6.57 4.82 17.75
C PHE A 110 6.51 5.86 18.87
N PRO A 111 5.38 6.56 19.04
CA PRO A 111 5.24 7.62 20.04
C PRO A 111 5.35 7.12 21.49
N ARG A 112 5.20 5.81 21.73
CA ARG A 112 5.41 5.18 23.04
C ARG A 112 6.13 3.84 22.89
N SER A 113 6.87 3.44 23.91
CA SER A 113 7.49 2.12 23.98
C SER A 113 6.45 1.04 24.25
N GLY A 114 6.69 -0.18 23.74
CA GLY A 114 5.83 -1.33 24.01
C GLY A 114 4.52 -1.41 23.22
N ILE A 115 4.32 -0.56 22.22
CA ILE A 115 3.14 -0.59 21.33
C ILE A 115 3.21 -1.83 20.42
N CYS A 116 2.11 -2.58 20.33
CA CYS A 116 1.94 -3.71 19.41
C CYS A 116 1.56 -3.21 18.01
N ILE A 117 1.77 -4.03 16.97
CA ILE A 117 1.46 -3.65 15.58
C ILE A 117 -0.01 -3.22 15.40
N ASP A 118 -0.92 -3.93 16.08
CA ASP A 118 -2.36 -3.72 15.98
C ASP A 118 -2.78 -2.39 16.61
N ASP A 119 -2.05 -1.97 17.66
CA ASP A 119 -2.27 -0.74 18.42
C ASP A 119 -1.63 0.50 17.77
N LEU A 120 -0.87 0.33 16.69
CA LEU A 120 -0.31 1.47 15.96
C LEU A 120 -1.42 2.30 15.33
N LEU A 121 -1.23 3.63 15.35
CA LEU A 121 -2.05 4.55 14.57
C LEU A 121 -1.94 4.19 13.07
N ASP A 122 -3.00 4.47 12.32
CA ASP A 122 -3.09 4.08 10.90
C ASP A 122 -1.86 4.52 10.09
N GLY A 123 -1.40 5.76 10.29
CA GLY A 123 -0.27 6.33 9.57
C GLY A 123 1.02 5.51 9.75
N PRO A 124 1.54 5.38 10.98
CA PRO A 124 2.69 4.53 11.27
C PRO A 124 2.56 3.08 10.79
N ALA A 125 1.39 2.46 10.97
CA ALA A 125 1.15 1.09 10.51
C ALA A 125 1.30 0.97 8.98
N ILE A 126 0.65 1.89 8.24
CA ILE A 126 0.75 1.96 6.78
C ILE A 126 2.18 2.27 6.34
N ALA A 127 2.89 3.15 7.04
CA ALA A 127 4.27 3.54 6.71
C ALA A 127 5.24 2.35 6.82
N LEU A 128 5.09 1.49 7.83
CA LEU A 128 5.91 0.30 7.97
C LEU A 128 5.68 -0.67 6.80
N GLU A 129 4.42 -0.99 6.49
CA GLU A 129 4.10 -1.89 5.36
C GLU A 129 4.57 -1.30 4.02
N THR A 130 4.35 0.00 3.83
CA THR A 130 4.81 0.72 2.63
C THR A 130 6.33 0.69 2.51
N SER A 131 7.07 0.84 3.62
CA SER A 131 8.54 0.77 3.62
C SER A 131 9.06 -0.62 3.22
N VAL A 132 8.33 -1.68 3.56
CA VAL A 132 8.63 -3.04 3.10
C VAL A 132 8.33 -3.15 1.61
N LEU A 133 7.14 -2.73 1.17
CA LEU A 133 6.70 -2.81 -0.22
C LEU A 133 7.67 -2.11 -1.19
N VAL A 134 8.06 -0.88 -0.88
CA VAL A 134 8.89 -0.06 -1.78
C VAL A 134 10.33 -0.55 -1.87
N SER A 135 10.82 -1.23 -0.84
CA SER A 135 12.17 -1.80 -0.79
C SER A 135 12.29 -3.16 -1.47
N GLN A 136 11.18 -3.77 -1.90
CA GLN A 136 11.23 -5.10 -2.52
C GLN A 136 11.94 -5.10 -3.87
N PRO A 137 12.74 -6.14 -4.19
CA PRO A 137 13.33 -6.32 -5.52
C PRO A 137 12.29 -6.70 -6.60
N GLN A 138 11.13 -7.23 -6.19
CA GLN A 138 10.02 -7.56 -7.08
C GLN A 138 8.70 -7.16 -6.43
N ALA A 139 7.63 -7.05 -7.23
CA ALA A 139 6.33 -6.68 -6.70
C ALA A 139 5.77 -7.79 -5.79
N LEU A 140 5.59 -7.48 -4.50
CA LEU A 140 4.80 -8.30 -3.58
C LEU A 140 3.33 -7.87 -3.68
N TRP A 141 2.59 -8.55 -4.55
CA TRP A 141 1.19 -8.21 -4.86
C TRP A 141 0.25 -8.33 -3.66
N SER A 142 0.46 -9.31 -2.78
CA SER A 142 -0.31 -9.48 -1.53
C SER A 142 -0.12 -8.29 -0.60
N LEU A 143 1.12 -7.83 -0.44
CA LEU A 143 1.43 -6.64 0.36
C LEU A 143 0.87 -5.36 -0.28
N LEU A 144 0.93 -5.24 -1.61
CA LEU A 144 0.29 -4.14 -2.34
C LEU A 144 -1.22 -4.09 -2.04
N LEU A 145 -1.91 -5.23 -2.15
CA LEU A 145 -3.34 -5.30 -1.86
C LEU A 145 -3.64 -4.98 -0.39
N LYS A 146 -2.83 -5.50 0.54
CA LYS A 146 -2.94 -5.19 1.97
C LYS A 146 -2.86 -3.68 2.20
N ILE A 147 -1.86 -2.99 1.64
CA ILE A 147 -1.70 -1.53 1.81
C ILE A 147 -2.90 -0.75 1.27
N LEU A 148 -3.49 -1.18 0.16
CA LEU A 148 -4.65 -0.52 -0.43
C LEU A 148 -5.94 -0.73 0.39
N THR A 149 -6.04 -1.81 1.15
CA THR A 149 -7.27 -2.22 1.85
C THR A 149 -7.21 -2.02 3.37
N MET A 150 -6.02 -2.00 3.98
CA MET A 150 -5.84 -1.88 5.42
C MET A 150 -6.35 -0.53 5.97
N ARG A 151 -6.69 -0.53 7.26
CA ARG A 151 -7.15 0.61 8.05
C ARG A 151 -8.30 1.34 7.37
N ASN A 152 -9.32 0.58 6.96
CA ASN A 152 -10.51 1.07 6.25
C ASN A 152 -10.14 1.82 4.95
N TYR A 153 -9.33 1.20 4.10
CA TYR A 153 -8.98 1.73 2.77
C TYR A 153 -8.34 3.13 2.79
N LYS A 154 -7.66 3.51 3.88
CA LYS A 154 -7.16 4.89 4.07
C LYS A 154 -6.26 5.38 2.94
N VAL A 155 -5.34 4.52 2.48
CA VAL A 155 -4.46 4.83 1.33
C VAL A 155 -5.28 5.02 0.05
N THR A 156 -6.21 4.11 -0.21
CA THR A 156 -7.12 4.18 -1.36
C THR A 156 -7.92 5.47 -1.38
N VAL A 157 -8.50 5.87 -0.25
CA VAL A 157 -9.26 7.12 -0.10
C VAL A 157 -8.38 8.35 -0.36
N VAL A 158 -7.13 8.37 0.12
CA VAL A 158 -6.18 9.46 -0.14
C VAL A 158 -5.87 9.57 -1.63
N ILE A 159 -5.55 8.45 -2.29
CA ILE A 159 -5.22 8.43 -3.72
C ILE A 159 -6.44 8.85 -4.54
N LEU A 160 -7.60 8.25 -4.28
CA LEU A 160 -8.83 8.50 -5.05
C LEU A 160 -9.23 9.98 -4.96
N ASN A 161 -9.26 10.55 -3.75
CA ASN A 161 -9.61 11.96 -3.56
C ASN A 161 -8.70 12.91 -4.33
N GLN A 162 -7.38 12.68 -4.29
CA GLN A 162 -6.44 13.56 -4.97
C GLN A 162 -6.58 13.48 -6.49
N LEU A 163 -6.71 12.27 -7.04
CA LEU A 163 -6.77 12.07 -8.49
C LEU A 163 -8.11 12.51 -9.07
N MET A 164 -9.21 12.31 -8.35
CA MET A 164 -10.52 12.83 -8.74
C MET A 164 -10.54 14.36 -8.78
N GLN A 165 -9.92 15.02 -7.81
CA GLN A 165 -9.74 16.47 -7.84
C GLN A 165 -8.96 16.93 -9.09
N GLN A 166 -7.89 16.22 -9.46
CA GLN A 166 -7.10 16.53 -10.65
C GLN A 166 -7.89 16.33 -11.95
N LEU A 167 -8.69 15.26 -12.02
CA LEU A 167 -9.53 14.96 -13.18
C LEU A 167 -10.60 16.03 -13.41
N ASN A 168 -11.20 16.58 -12.35
CA ASN A 168 -12.20 17.64 -12.51
C ASN A 168 -11.61 18.99 -12.93
N GLN A 169 -10.30 19.19 -12.73
CA GLN A 169 -9.58 20.39 -13.17
C GLN A 169 -9.06 20.28 -14.61
N SER A 170 -9.06 19.09 -15.20
CA SER A 170 -8.53 18.84 -16.54
C SER A 170 -9.65 18.33 -17.47
N SER A 171 -9.88 19.02 -18.60
CA SER A 171 -10.88 18.58 -19.58
C SER A 171 -10.58 17.16 -20.07
N PHE A 172 -11.53 16.23 -19.86
CA PHE A 172 -11.41 14.80 -20.18
C PHE A 172 -10.79 14.54 -21.56
N GLN A 173 -9.79 13.65 -21.59
CA GLN A 173 -9.43 12.86 -22.77
C GLN A 173 -9.85 11.41 -22.49
N PRO A 174 -10.68 10.77 -23.33
CA PRO A 174 -11.17 9.41 -23.09
C PRO A 174 -10.03 8.39 -23.04
N VAL A 175 -10.14 7.42 -22.11
CA VAL A 175 -9.15 6.34 -21.88
C VAL A 175 -9.27 5.21 -22.90
N SER A 176 -10.35 5.17 -23.68
CA SER A 176 -10.52 4.19 -24.75
C SER A 176 -9.84 4.66 -26.03
N GLY A 177 -8.77 3.95 -26.39
CA GLY A 177 -8.10 4.06 -27.68
C GLY A 177 -9.02 3.62 -28.82
N THR A 178 -9.91 4.50 -29.27
CA THR A 178 -10.57 4.39 -30.59
C THR A 178 -10.73 5.74 -31.29
N ASN A 179 -10.08 6.81 -30.82
CA ASN A 179 -9.93 8.02 -31.63
C ASN A 179 -8.78 7.86 -32.65
N ARG A 180 -8.97 6.98 -33.64
CA ARG A 180 -8.30 7.13 -34.94
C ARG A 180 -8.87 8.40 -35.57
N LYS A 181 -8.20 9.54 -35.36
CA LYS A 181 -8.39 10.72 -36.20
C LYS A 181 -8.33 10.26 -37.66
N LYS A 182 -9.38 10.56 -38.43
CA LYS A 182 -9.40 10.46 -39.88
C LYS A 182 -8.32 11.39 -40.45
N SER A 183 -7.08 10.91 -40.57
CA SER A 183 -6.22 11.33 -41.68
C SER A 183 -6.47 10.32 -42.80
N SER A 184 -6.94 10.83 -43.94
CA SER A 184 -7.02 10.03 -45.16
C SER A 184 -5.65 9.45 -45.50
N GLU A 185 -5.67 8.25 -46.08
CA GLU A 185 -4.54 7.57 -46.73
C GLU A 185 -3.48 6.96 -45.77
N ASP A 186 -3.79 5.78 -45.24
CA ASP A 186 -2.92 4.59 -45.36
C ASP A 186 -3.60 3.35 -44.76
N LYS A 187 -4.19 2.53 -45.64
CA LYS A 187 -4.77 1.22 -45.29
C LYS A 187 -3.67 0.16 -45.33
N ASN A 188 -3.13 -0.20 -44.17
CA ASN A 188 -2.49 -1.50 -43.81
C ASN A 188 -1.29 -1.35 -42.84
N LYS A 189 -1.52 -0.77 -41.66
CA LYS A 189 -0.70 -1.12 -40.49
C LYS A 189 -1.60 -1.49 -39.33
N VAL A 190 -1.74 -2.79 -39.11
CA VAL A 190 -2.06 -3.33 -37.79
C VAL A 190 -0.95 -2.81 -36.88
N VAL A 191 -1.31 -2.01 -35.87
CA VAL A 191 -0.35 -1.60 -34.84
C VAL A 191 -0.13 -2.84 -33.98
N THR A 192 0.81 -3.67 -34.38
CA THR A 192 1.41 -4.67 -33.50
C THR A 192 2.18 -3.90 -32.45
N PHE A 193 1.71 -3.91 -31.19
CA PHE A 193 2.56 -3.52 -30.08
C PHE A 193 3.80 -4.41 -30.15
N GLU A 194 4.99 -3.82 -30.30
CA GLU A 194 6.24 -4.57 -30.30
C GLU A 194 6.27 -5.41 -29.01
N GLN A 195 6.48 -6.71 -29.17
CA GLN A 195 6.62 -7.62 -28.03
C GLN A 195 7.77 -7.09 -27.18
N CYS A 196 7.48 -6.74 -25.93
CA CYS A 196 8.54 -6.40 -25.00
C CYS A 196 9.28 -7.71 -24.68
N ASP A 197 10.62 -7.74 -24.79
CA ASP A 197 11.48 -8.89 -24.43
C ASP A 197 11.51 -9.16 -22.90
N GLY A 198 10.52 -8.65 -22.16
CA GLY A 198 10.42 -8.79 -20.71
C GLY A 198 9.94 -10.19 -20.30
N PHE A 199 10.56 -10.73 -19.25
CA PHE A 199 10.16 -12.00 -18.63
C PHE A 199 8.67 -11.95 -18.23
N LEU A 200 7.86 -12.87 -18.79
CA LEU A 200 6.38 -12.96 -18.69
C LEU A 200 5.55 -12.00 -19.58
N CYS A 201 6.14 -11.35 -20.58
CA CYS A 201 5.36 -10.70 -21.64
C CYS A 201 4.61 -11.74 -22.48
N SER A 202 3.28 -11.71 -22.46
CA SER A 202 2.42 -12.55 -23.31
C SER A 202 2.35 -12.07 -24.78
N GLY A 203 3.10 -11.02 -25.13
CA GLY A 203 3.07 -10.39 -26.45
C GLY A 203 1.82 -9.52 -26.72
N GLY A 204 0.94 -9.33 -25.73
CA GLY A 204 -0.32 -8.57 -25.85
C GLY A 204 -0.23 -7.07 -25.51
N GLY A 205 0.96 -6.51 -25.32
CA GLY A 205 1.13 -5.10 -24.91
C GLY A 205 0.99 -4.84 -23.40
N ASP A 206 0.78 -5.87 -22.57
CA ASP A 206 0.63 -5.79 -21.11
C ASP A 206 1.89 -5.33 -20.34
N CYS A 207 3.00 -5.07 -21.05
CA CYS A 207 4.23 -4.51 -20.47
C CYS A 207 4.22 -2.97 -20.39
N SER A 208 3.46 -2.31 -21.27
CA SER A 208 3.39 -0.85 -21.32
C SER A 208 2.16 -0.39 -20.56
N LEU A 209 2.34 0.47 -19.56
CA LEU A 209 1.23 1.18 -18.92
C LEU A 209 0.82 2.42 -19.71
N ALA A 210 1.60 2.81 -20.72
CA ALA A 210 1.25 3.86 -21.66
C ALA A 210 0.18 3.36 -22.64
N THR A 211 -0.87 4.14 -22.86
CA THR A 211 -1.87 3.84 -23.90
C THR A 211 -1.32 4.15 -25.29
N ASN A 212 -0.35 5.08 -25.37
CA ASN A 212 0.24 5.57 -26.62
C ASN A 212 1.78 5.65 -26.50
N PRO A 213 2.54 5.44 -27.60
CA PRO A 213 4.02 5.51 -27.56
C PRO A 213 4.60 6.88 -27.14
N SER A 214 3.83 7.96 -27.30
CA SER A 214 4.22 9.31 -26.91
C SER A 214 3.95 9.65 -25.44
N GLN A 215 3.28 8.76 -24.71
CA GLN A 215 2.87 9.02 -23.34
C GLN A 215 4.00 8.64 -22.37
N ILE A 216 4.61 9.68 -21.79
CA ILE A 216 5.74 9.53 -20.86
C ILE A 216 5.25 9.25 -19.43
N PHE A 217 4.08 9.77 -19.05
CA PHE A 217 3.53 9.67 -17.70
C PHE A 217 2.18 8.94 -17.67
N LEU A 218 1.97 8.16 -16.63
CA LEU A 218 0.73 7.46 -16.33
C LEU A 218 -0.39 8.50 -16.12
N PRO A 219 -1.51 8.39 -16.83
CA PRO A 219 -2.59 9.35 -16.72
C PRO A 219 -3.37 9.10 -15.42
N PRO A 220 -3.85 10.15 -14.71
CA PRO A 220 -4.63 9.99 -13.48
C PRO A 220 -5.84 9.07 -13.65
N SER A 221 -6.46 9.08 -14.83
CA SER A 221 -7.60 8.25 -15.16
C SER A 221 -7.29 6.75 -15.07
N MET A 222 -6.13 6.29 -15.55
CA MET A 222 -5.77 4.87 -15.43
C MET A 222 -5.58 4.43 -13.98
N THR A 223 -4.99 5.28 -13.14
CA THR A 223 -4.85 4.99 -11.71
C THR A 223 -6.21 4.93 -11.04
N VAL A 224 -7.13 5.86 -11.34
CA VAL A 224 -8.50 5.82 -10.81
C VAL A 224 -9.24 4.57 -11.26
N THR A 225 -9.20 4.24 -12.56
CA THR A 225 -9.83 3.02 -13.08
C THR A 225 -9.27 1.76 -12.39
N SER A 226 -7.95 1.68 -12.24
CA SER A 226 -7.28 0.54 -11.60
C SER A 226 -7.64 0.42 -10.11
N LEU A 227 -7.66 1.54 -9.40
CA LEU A 227 -7.97 1.58 -7.98
C LEU A 227 -9.43 1.21 -7.72
N VAL A 228 -10.38 1.79 -8.47
CA VAL A 228 -11.81 1.46 -8.36
C VAL A 228 -12.07 0.00 -8.74
N HIS A 229 -11.39 -0.53 -9.75
CA HIS A 229 -11.50 -1.95 -10.10
C HIS A 229 -11.07 -2.86 -8.94
N ILE A 230 -9.94 -2.57 -8.29
CA ILE A 230 -9.47 -3.34 -7.11
C ILE A 230 -10.48 -3.26 -5.97
N VAL A 231 -11.00 -2.07 -5.67
CA VAL A 231 -12.00 -1.88 -4.61
C VAL A 231 -13.31 -2.62 -4.92
N ALA A 232 -13.80 -2.55 -6.16
CA ALA A 232 -15.03 -3.23 -6.55
C ALA A 232 -14.90 -4.76 -6.47
N VAL A 233 -13.75 -5.31 -6.86
CA VAL A 233 -13.50 -6.76 -6.84
C VAL A 233 -13.43 -7.31 -5.42
N PHE A 234 -12.80 -6.61 -4.48
CA PHE A 234 -12.54 -7.14 -3.13
C PHE A 234 -13.36 -6.52 -2.00
N GLY A 235 -13.79 -5.27 -2.14
CA GLY A 235 -14.55 -4.59 -1.13
C GLY A 235 -15.94 -5.21 -1.00
N SER A 236 -16.43 -5.25 0.23
CA SER A 236 -17.85 -5.45 0.51
C SER A 236 -18.67 -4.28 -0.04
N GLN A 237 -20.00 -4.44 -0.03
CA GLN A 237 -20.92 -3.35 -0.34
C GLN A 237 -20.66 -2.11 0.53
N GLN A 238 -20.38 -2.32 1.83
CA GLN A 238 -20.08 -1.24 2.77
C GLN A 238 -18.73 -0.58 2.46
N ASP A 239 -17.70 -1.36 2.10
CA ASP A 239 -16.39 -0.81 1.75
C ASP A 239 -16.50 0.08 0.52
N LEU A 240 -17.18 -0.41 -0.52
CA LEU A 240 -17.39 0.35 -1.76
C LEU A 240 -18.18 1.63 -1.49
N ALA A 241 -19.25 1.56 -0.68
CA ALA A 241 -20.01 2.73 -0.27
C ALA A 241 -19.15 3.74 0.50
N SER A 242 -18.30 3.28 1.42
CA SER A 242 -17.44 4.16 2.24
C SER A 242 -16.27 4.79 1.47
N VAL A 243 -15.81 4.15 0.40
CA VAL A 243 -14.65 4.61 -0.38
C VAL A 243 -15.07 5.43 -1.59
N LEU A 244 -15.99 4.91 -2.42
CA LEU A 244 -16.32 5.49 -3.70
C LEU A 244 -17.30 6.66 -3.57
N ILE A 245 -18.41 6.50 -2.85
CA ILE A 245 -19.48 7.50 -2.78
C ILE A 245 -18.98 8.85 -2.21
N PRO A 246 -18.27 8.90 -1.06
CA PRO A 246 -17.76 10.17 -0.55
C PRO A 246 -16.78 10.86 -1.51
N ALA A 247 -16.01 10.10 -2.29
CA ALA A 247 -15.11 10.66 -3.29
C ALA A 247 -15.88 11.25 -4.48
N LEU A 248 -16.95 10.60 -4.93
CA LEU A 248 -17.85 11.10 -5.98
C LEU A 248 -18.53 12.41 -5.56
N GLU A 249 -19.20 12.41 -4.41
CA GLU A 249 -19.95 13.56 -3.89
C GLU A 249 -19.06 14.77 -3.60
N LYS A 250 -17.84 14.53 -3.10
CA LYS A 250 -16.91 15.61 -2.72
C LYS A 250 -16.39 16.40 -3.91
N HIS A 251 -16.13 15.73 -5.04
CA HIS A 251 -15.42 16.35 -6.16
C HIS A 251 -16.31 16.74 -7.32
N SER A 252 -17.51 16.15 -7.48
CA SER A 252 -18.44 16.47 -8.57
C SER A 252 -19.88 16.57 -8.07
N HIS A 253 -20.50 17.74 -8.27
CA HIS A 253 -21.90 17.98 -7.92
C HIS A 253 -22.91 17.23 -8.80
N ASN A 254 -22.47 16.71 -9.95
CA ASN A 254 -23.30 16.01 -10.93
C ASN A 254 -22.67 14.66 -11.32
N TRP A 255 -21.98 14.00 -10.39
CA TRP A 255 -21.24 12.76 -10.67
C TRP A 255 -22.14 11.67 -11.26
N GLY A 256 -23.41 11.62 -10.83
CA GLY A 256 -24.40 10.65 -11.28
C GLY A 256 -24.92 10.89 -12.70
N SER A 257 -24.67 12.05 -13.31
CA SER A 257 -25.20 12.38 -14.65
C SER A 257 -24.79 11.37 -15.73
N CYS A 258 -23.63 10.71 -15.61
CA CYS A 258 -23.20 9.66 -16.53
C CYS A 258 -24.00 8.35 -16.41
N LEU A 259 -24.81 8.20 -15.36
CA LEU A 259 -25.73 7.07 -15.16
C LEU A 259 -27.16 7.41 -15.60
N ASP A 260 -27.42 8.61 -16.12
CA ASP A 260 -28.72 8.91 -16.70
C ASP A 260 -28.92 8.13 -18.01
N ARG A 261 -30.15 7.68 -18.28
CA ARG A 261 -30.52 6.97 -19.52
C ARG A 261 -30.14 7.75 -20.78
N ARG A 262 -30.02 9.07 -20.69
CA ARG A 262 -29.60 9.94 -21.81
C ARG A 262 -28.11 9.81 -22.14
N GLU A 263 -27.30 9.22 -21.29
CA GLU A 263 -25.84 9.13 -21.44
C GLU A 263 -25.34 7.71 -21.81
N VAL A 264 -26.23 6.74 -22.06
CA VAL A 264 -25.86 5.34 -22.43
C VAL A 264 -24.92 5.28 -23.63
N TRP A 265 -25.12 6.16 -24.61
CA TRP A 265 -24.33 6.23 -25.84
C TRP A 265 -22.97 6.92 -25.66
N ASN A 266 -22.71 7.53 -24.49
CA ASN A 266 -21.50 8.28 -24.24
C ASN A 266 -20.31 7.33 -24.02
N LEU A 267 -19.33 7.39 -24.94
CA LEU A 267 -18.08 6.62 -24.86
C LEU A 267 -17.01 7.34 -24.02
N GLY A 268 -17.19 8.64 -23.74
CA GLY A 268 -16.32 9.45 -22.90
C GLY A 268 -16.71 9.37 -21.44
N ARG A 269 -16.43 8.23 -20.80
CA ARG A 269 -16.91 7.94 -19.44
C ARG A 269 -15.91 8.36 -18.36
N PRO A 270 -16.40 8.72 -17.16
CA PRO A 270 -15.53 8.88 -16.01
C PRO A 270 -14.72 7.60 -15.72
N PRO A 271 -13.45 7.70 -15.29
CA PRO A 271 -12.59 6.54 -15.09
C PRO A 271 -13.09 5.52 -14.07
N TRP A 272 -13.83 5.98 -13.05
CA TRP A 272 -14.45 5.10 -12.06
C TRP A 272 -15.57 4.25 -12.68
N LEU A 273 -16.35 4.81 -13.61
CA LEU A 273 -17.44 4.12 -14.28
C LEU A 273 -16.87 3.07 -15.26
N GLU A 274 -15.81 3.44 -15.97
CA GLU A 274 -15.09 2.52 -16.85
C GLU A 274 -14.52 1.29 -16.11
N ALA A 275 -14.13 1.46 -14.84
CA ALA A 275 -13.66 0.36 -14.00
C ALA A 275 -14.74 -0.70 -13.71
N LEU A 276 -16.01 -0.27 -13.68
CA LEU A 276 -17.17 -1.13 -13.45
C LEU A 276 -17.73 -1.73 -14.74
N ILE A 277 -17.53 -1.04 -15.87
CA ILE A 277 -18.02 -1.49 -17.18
C ILE A 277 -17.05 -2.47 -17.85
N SER A 278 -15.74 -2.20 -17.79
CA SER A 278 -14.74 -3.05 -18.46
C SER A 278 -14.79 -4.54 -18.12
N PRO A 279 -15.15 -4.99 -16.89
CA PRO A 279 -15.30 -6.42 -16.58
C PRO A 279 -16.48 -7.10 -17.32
N LEU A 280 -17.48 -6.34 -17.78
CA LEU A 280 -18.64 -6.86 -18.50
C LEU A 280 -18.33 -7.19 -19.98
N GLU A 281 -17.36 -6.50 -20.58
CA GLU A 281 -17.01 -6.65 -21.99
C GLU A 281 -16.73 -8.08 -22.48
N PRO A 282 -15.94 -8.91 -21.78
CA PRO A 282 -15.71 -10.30 -22.21
C PRO A 282 -16.99 -11.13 -22.14
N ILE A 283 -17.82 -10.94 -21.10
CA ILE A 283 -19.07 -11.69 -20.89
C ILE A 283 -20.11 -11.34 -21.95
N LEU A 284 -20.12 -10.09 -22.43
CA LEU A 284 -21.07 -9.62 -23.43
C LEU A 284 -20.67 -9.92 -24.89
N SER A 285 -19.47 -10.47 -25.12
CA SER A 285 -19.01 -10.76 -26.50
C SER A 285 -19.91 -11.77 -27.24
N PRO A 286 -20.36 -12.87 -26.63
CA PRO A 286 -21.32 -13.80 -27.26
C PRO A 286 -22.68 -13.16 -27.58
N VAL A 287 -23.12 -12.18 -26.76
CA VAL A 287 -24.37 -11.44 -27.01
C VAL A 287 -24.24 -10.63 -28.29
N VAL A 288 -23.13 -9.93 -28.48
CA VAL A 288 -22.86 -9.17 -29.71
C VAL A 288 -22.86 -10.10 -30.92
N GLU A 289 -22.14 -11.22 -30.86
CA GLU A 289 -22.10 -12.20 -31.97
C GLU A 289 -23.50 -12.73 -32.32
N THR A 290 -24.33 -12.99 -31.31
CA THR A 290 -25.71 -13.43 -31.52
C THR A 290 -26.54 -12.33 -32.18
N LEU A 291 -26.48 -11.10 -31.67
CA LEU A 291 -27.23 -9.95 -32.20
C LEU A 291 -26.85 -9.60 -33.64
N MET A 292 -25.59 -9.77 -34.03
CA MET A 292 -25.15 -9.55 -35.41
C MET A 292 -25.79 -10.52 -36.42
N ASN A 293 -26.25 -11.69 -35.96
CA ASN A 293 -26.87 -12.72 -36.79
C ASN A 293 -28.41 -12.68 -36.77
N VAL A 294 -29.01 -11.83 -35.94
CA VAL A 294 -30.46 -11.73 -35.78
C VAL A 294 -31.07 -10.82 -36.84
N SER A 295 -32.18 -11.25 -37.43
CA SER A 295 -33.08 -10.41 -38.23
C SER A 295 -34.42 -10.29 -37.50
N GLY A 296 -34.86 -9.07 -37.18
CA GLY A 296 -36.13 -8.83 -36.48
C GLY A 296 -35.97 -8.31 -35.05
N ASN A 297 -36.65 -8.93 -34.07
CA ASN A 297 -36.76 -8.46 -32.67
C ASN A 297 -35.44 -8.59 -31.88
N ALA A 298 -34.48 -7.74 -32.20
CA ALA A 298 -33.15 -7.79 -31.60
C ALA A 298 -33.13 -7.42 -30.11
N VAL A 299 -34.05 -6.57 -29.65
CA VAL A 299 -34.16 -6.21 -28.22
C VAL A 299 -34.63 -7.41 -27.40
N GLY A 300 -35.67 -8.10 -27.86
CA GLY A 300 -36.16 -9.30 -27.19
C GLY A 300 -35.09 -10.38 -27.09
N VAL A 301 -34.30 -10.59 -28.16
CA VAL A 301 -33.17 -11.54 -28.17
C VAL A 301 -32.04 -11.08 -27.26
N ALA A 302 -31.70 -9.78 -27.25
CA ALA A 302 -30.68 -9.23 -26.36
C ALA A 302 -31.04 -9.53 -24.89
N MET A 303 -32.29 -9.25 -24.50
CA MET A 303 -32.75 -9.52 -23.13
C MET A 303 -32.76 -11.01 -22.80
N ASP A 304 -33.18 -11.89 -23.72
CA ASP A 304 -33.11 -13.34 -23.49
C ASP A 304 -31.67 -13.82 -23.29
N CYS A 305 -30.72 -13.28 -24.06
CA CYS A 305 -29.29 -13.56 -23.87
C CYS A 305 -28.78 -13.03 -22.53
N LEU A 306 -29.19 -11.82 -22.12
CA LEU A 306 -28.79 -11.25 -20.83
C LEU A 306 -29.34 -12.05 -19.65
N ILE A 307 -30.60 -12.49 -19.72
CA ILE A 307 -31.20 -13.39 -18.71
C ILE A 307 -30.38 -14.67 -18.57
N GLN A 308 -29.99 -15.30 -19.69
CA GLN A 308 -29.17 -16.52 -19.67
C GLN A 308 -27.74 -16.31 -19.14
N LEU A 309 -27.24 -15.08 -19.21
CA LEU A 309 -25.89 -14.73 -18.76
C LEU A 309 -25.87 -14.06 -17.38
N ALA A 310 -27.03 -13.88 -16.72
CA ALA A 310 -27.14 -13.19 -15.45
C ALA A 310 -26.22 -13.81 -14.38
N ASP A 311 -26.22 -15.14 -14.27
CA ASP A 311 -25.37 -15.91 -13.35
C ASP A 311 -23.86 -15.78 -13.63
N CYS A 312 -23.49 -15.30 -14.83
CA CYS A 312 -22.10 -15.10 -15.23
C CYS A 312 -21.61 -13.66 -15.00
N LEU A 313 -22.48 -12.75 -14.56
CA LEU A 313 -22.11 -11.36 -14.32
C LEU A 313 -21.09 -11.25 -13.18
N PRO A 314 -20.10 -10.34 -13.27
CA PRO A 314 -19.11 -10.21 -12.21
C PRO A 314 -19.79 -9.64 -10.97
N GLU A 315 -19.67 -10.35 -9.84
CA GLU A 315 -20.23 -9.94 -8.54
C GLU A 315 -19.82 -8.51 -8.15
N ALA A 316 -18.58 -8.13 -8.48
CA ALA A 316 -18.06 -6.77 -8.30
C ALA A 316 -18.93 -5.68 -8.95
N VAL A 317 -19.50 -5.96 -10.13
CA VAL A 317 -20.35 -5.03 -10.87
C VAL A 317 -21.75 -5.00 -10.27
N LEU A 318 -22.26 -6.16 -9.88
CA LEU A 318 -23.55 -6.31 -9.23
C LEU A 318 -23.60 -5.54 -7.91
N ARG A 319 -22.63 -5.76 -7.02
CA ARG A 319 -22.50 -5.00 -5.76
C ARG A 319 -22.35 -3.51 -6.01
N ALA A 320 -21.57 -3.12 -7.02
CA ALA A 320 -21.39 -1.70 -7.36
C ALA A 320 -22.68 -1.06 -7.88
N ALA A 321 -23.49 -1.78 -8.66
CA ALA A 321 -24.78 -1.28 -9.13
C ALA A 321 -25.70 -0.96 -7.94
N ILE A 322 -25.80 -1.85 -6.95
CA ILE A 322 -26.61 -1.63 -5.74
C ILE A 322 -26.13 -0.39 -4.96
N VAL A 323 -24.82 -0.30 -4.68
CA VAL A 323 -24.24 0.85 -3.96
C VAL A 323 -24.51 2.17 -4.68
N LEU A 324 -24.39 2.18 -6.00
CA LEU A 324 -24.61 3.38 -6.81
C LEU A 324 -26.09 3.75 -6.89
N GLU A 325 -26.98 2.76 -6.94
CA GLU A 325 -28.43 2.95 -6.96
C GLU A 325 -28.93 3.56 -5.66
N ASP A 326 -28.45 3.08 -4.51
CA ASP A 326 -28.76 3.62 -3.18
C ASP A 326 -28.27 5.06 -2.99
N ALA A 327 -27.15 5.42 -3.62
CA ALA A 327 -26.53 6.73 -3.52
C ALA A 327 -26.93 7.71 -4.64
N LEU A 328 -27.80 7.29 -5.57
CA LEU A 328 -28.04 8.03 -6.80
C LEU A 328 -28.77 9.36 -6.51
N PRO A 329 -28.34 10.48 -7.13
CA PRO A 329 -29.09 11.74 -7.04
C PRO A 329 -30.50 11.60 -7.62
N ALA A 330 -31.49 12.22 -6.96
CA ALA A 330 -32.90 12.09 -7.33
C ALA A 330 -33.27 12.65 -8.72
N ASP A 331 -32.40 13.46 -9.33
CA ASP A 331 -32.58 14.01 -10.68
C ASP A 331 -32.03 13.11 -11.79
N VAL A 332 -31.30 12.05 -11.44
CA VAL A 332 -30.71 11.08 -12.38
C VAL A 332 -31.63 9.88 -12.53
N HIS A 333 -31.96 9.53 -13.78
CA HIS A 333 -32.88 8.44 -14.08
C HIS A 333 -32.17 7.37 -14.94
N PRO A 334 -31.73 6.24 -14.35
CA PRO A 334 -31.08 5.16 -15.09
C PRO A 334 -31.99 4.52 -16.14
N LEU A 335 -31.38 3.89 -17.15
CA LEU A 335 -32.12 3.13 -18.16
C LEU A 335 -32.96 2.02 -17.51
N ALA A 336 -34.25 1.98 -17.85
CA ALA A 336 -35.24 1.08 -17.26
C ALA A 336 -35.33 1.16 -15.73
N GLY A 337 -34.94 2.29 -15.13
CA GLY A 337 -35.00 2.51 -13.69
C GLY A 337 -34.00 1.69 -12.88
N SER A 338 -32.98 1.09 -13.52
CA SER A 338 -31.96 0.28 -12.85
C SER A 338 -30.54 0.67 -13.25
N VAL A 339 -29.68 0.91 -12.26
CA VAL A 339 -28.25 1.18 -12.51
C VAL A 339 -27.57 -0.05 -13.13
N LEU A 340 -27.96 -1.27 -12.74
CA LEU A 340 -27.40 -2.49 -13.32
C LEU A 340 -27.68 -2.57 -14.84
N VAL A 341 -28.93 -2.33 -15.24
CA VAL A 341 -29.33 -2.33 -16.65
C VAL A 341 -28.57 -1.24 -17.41
N GLN A 342 -28.46 -0.04 -16.83
CA GLN A 342 -27.64 1.04 -17.40
C GLN A 342 -26.20 0.57 -17.65
N LEU A 343 -25.51 -0.04 -16.68
CA LEU A 343 -24.12 -0.49 -16.83
C LEU A 343 -23.98 -1.55 -17.94
N VAL A 344 -24.86 -2.55 -17.94
CA VAL A 344 -24.82 -3.67 -18.90
C VAL A 344 -25.09 -3.21 -20.33
N ILE A 345 -26.12 -2.39 -20.54
CA ILE A 345 -26.44 -1.86 -21.86
C ILE A 345 -25.36 -0.88 -22.34
N THR A 346 -24.80 -0.08 -21.43
CA THR A 346 -23.69 0.84 -21.73
C THR A 346 -22.43 0.07 -22.16
N ALA A 347 -22.14 -1.07 -21.54
CA ALA A 347 -21.07 -1.99 -21.95
C ALA A 347 -21.34 -2.63 -23.31
N LEU A 348 -22.57 -3.13 -23.51
CA LEU A 348 -23.00 -3.75 -24.76
C LEU A 348 -22.95 -2.76 -25.94
N TYR A 349 -23.35 -1.51 -25.69
CA TYR A 349 -23.25 -0.41 -26.65
C TYR A 349 -21.80 -0.18 -27.10
N SER A 350 -20.83 -0.11 -26.17
CA SER A 350 -19.41 0.02 -26.53
C SER A 350 -18.93 -1.11 -27.43
N LYS A 351 -19.35 -2.35 -27.16
CA LYS A 351 -18.96 -3.53 -27.93
C LYS A 351 -19.62 -3.56 -29.32
N LEU A 352 -20.88 -3.17 -29.42
CA LEU A 352 -21.57 -3.01 -30.71
C LEU A 352 -20.93 -1.91 -31.55
N GLN A 353 -20.54 -0.79 -30.95
CA GLN A 353 -19.83 0.29 -31.66
C GLN A 353 -18.44 -0.15 -32.14
N ALA A 354 -17.72 -0.98 -31.38
CA ALA A 354 -16.47 -1.56 -31.85
C ALA A 354 -16.67 -2.52 -33.03
N ALA A 355 -17.78 -3.28 -33.05
CA ALA A 355 -18.16 -4.16 -34.16
C ALA A 355 -18.74 -3.40 -35.37
N ALA A 356 -19.20 -2.16 -35.18
CA ALA A 356 -19.80 -1.33 -36.22
C ALA A 356 -18.83 -0.79 -37.27
N ILE A 357 -17.51 -1.01 -37.11
CA ILE A 357 -16.49 -0.63 -38.10
C ILE A 357 -16.70 -1.45 -39.40
N GLY A 358 -17.56 -0.93 -40.27
CA GLY A 358 -17.95 -1.56 -41.54
C GLY A 358 -19.33 -2.22 -41.56
N ASN A 359 -20.12 -2.14 -40.48
CA ASN A 359 -21.45 -2.76 -40.41
C ASN A 359 -22.52 -1.82 -39.85
N ALA A 360 -23.40 -1.31 -40.72
CA ALA A 360 -24.49 -0.40 -40.35
C ALA A 360 -25.55 -1.05 -39.45
N GLN A 361 -25.67 -2.39 -39.47
CA GLN A 361 -26.60 -3.12 -38.61
C GLN A 361 -26.20 -3.00 -37.14
N ALA A 362 -24.90 -3.02 -36.82
CA ALA A 362 -24.42 -2.90 -35.45
C ALA A 362 -24.76 -1.53 -34.84
N THR A 363 -24.66 -0.45 -35.62
CA THR A 363 -25.04 0.90 -35.19
C THR A 363 -26.54 1.01 -34.94
N ALA A 364 -27.37 0.49 -35.85
CA ALA A 364 -28.82 0.50 -35.68
C ALA A 364 -29.26 -0.31 -34.44
N LEU A 365 -28.63 -1.46 -34.20
CA LEU A 365 -28.87 -2.27 -33.00
C LEU A 365 -28.50 -1.53 -31.72
N ALA A 366 -27.34 -0.85 -31.71
CA ALA A 366 -26.87 -0.07 -30.57
C ALA A 366 -27.84 1.08 -30.24
N GLU A 367 -28.35 1.79 -31.24
CA GLU A 367 -29.32 2.88 -31.07
C GLU A 367 -30.67 2.39 -30.54
N VAL A 368 -31.15 1.23 -31.00
CA VAL A 368 -32.40 0.65 -30.51
C VAL A 368 -32.28 0.25 -29.03
N LEU A 369 -31.15 -0.30 -28.61
CA LEU A 369 -30.92 -0.68 -27.21
C LEU A 369 -30.82 0.53 -26.25
N CYS A 370 -30.37 1.70 -26.72
CA CYS A 370 -30.38 2.92 -25.92
C CYS A 370 -31.80 3.41 -25.58
N ASN A 371 -32.82 2.92 -26.28
CA ASN A 371 -34.23 3.30 -26.09
C ASN A 371 -35.07 2.15 -25.49
N LEU A 372 -34.41 1.26 -24.72
CA LEU A 372 -35.01 0.05 -24.14
C LEU A 372 -36.29 0.32 -23.33
N ASP A 373 -36.36 1.47 -22.66
CA ASP A 373 -37.41 1.86 -21.71
C ASP A 373 -38.59 2.61 -22.36
N GLN A 374 -38.58 2.84 -23.67
CA GLN A 374 -39.66 3.57 -24.36
C GLN A 374 -40.89 2.69 -24.66
N SER A 375 -40.76 1.38 -24.57
CA SER A 375 -41.81 0.41 -24.88
C SER A 375 -41.98 -0.57 -23.73
N THR A 376 -43.21 -0.75 -23.25
CA THR A 376 -43.55 -1.71 -22.18
C THR A 376 -43.48 -3.16 -22.64
N ALA A 377 -43.15 -3.43 -23.92
CA ALA A 377 -43.15 -4.77 -24.49
C ALA A 377 -42.04 -5.70 -23.93
N HIS A 378 -41.09 -5.14 -23.19
CA HIS A 378 -39.93 -5.88 -22.66
C HIS A 378 -39.77 -5.75 -21.14
N ASP A 379 -40.71 -5.09 -20.44
CA ASP A 379 -40.63 -4.84 -18.99
C ASP A 379 -40.50 -6.15 -18.20
N ASP A 380 -41.32 -7.16 -18.52
CA ASP A 380 -41.26 -8.48 -17.89
C ASP A 380 -39.86 -9.14 -17.99
N LYS A 381 -39.18 -8.94 -19.13
CA LYS A 381 -37.83 -9.50 -19.35
C LYS A 381 -36.75 -8.70 -18.62
N ILE A 382 -36.94 -7.39 -18.49
CA ILE A 382 -36.04 -6.52 -17.73
C ILE A 382 -36.13 -6.87 -16.25
N GLU A 383 -37.34 -7.00 -15.72
CA GLU A 383 -37.57 -7.39 -14.33
C GLU A 383 -37.02 -8.79 -14.04
N ALA A 384 -37.25 -9.76 -14.94
CA ALA A 384 -36.67 -11.10 -14.82
C ALA A 384 -35.14 -11.08 -14.78
N PHE A 385 -34.49 -10.29 -15.64
CA PHE A 385 -33.04 -10.13 -15.64
C PHE A 385 -32.52 -9.55 -14.32
N ILE A 386 -33.14 -8.47 -13.82
CA ILE A 386 -32.76 -7.84 -12.56
C ILE A 386 -32.92 -8.81 -11.40
N HIS A 387 -34.06 -9.52 -11.34
CA HIS A 387 -34.33 -10.48 -10.27
C HIS A 387 -33.26 -11.57 -10.18
N ILE A 388 -32.94 -12.22 -11.31
CA ILE A 388 -31.93 -13.30 -11.34
C ILE A 388 -30.57 -12.74 -10.93
N ALA A 389 -30.18 -11.58 -11.46
CA ALA A 389 -28.88 -10.99 -11.16
C ALA A 389 -28.74 -10.59 -9.66
N VAL A 390 -29.82 -10.14 -9.02
CA VAL A 390 -29.82 -9.81 -7.58
C VAL A 390 -29.78 -11.08 -6.72
N GLU A 391 -30.53 -12.12 -7.10
CA GLU A 391 -30.55 -13.41 -6.39
C GLU A 391 -29.15 -14.04 -6.32
N CYS A 392 -28.33 -13.92 -7.38
CA CYS A 392 -26.95 -14.38 -7.38
C CYS A 392 -26.04 -13.73 -6.31
N ILE A 393 -26.34 -12.49 -5.90
CA ILE A 393 -25.57 -11.75 -4.89
C ILE A 393 -25.92 -12.25 -3.49
N ASP A 394 -27.19 -12.49 -3.22
CA ASP A 394 -27.65 -12.92 -1.89
C ASP A 394 -27.08 -14.31 -1.53
N GLU A 395 -27.00 -15.22 -2.50
CA GLU A 395 -26.39 -16.55 -2.32
C GLU A 395 -24.87 -16.50 -2.03
N THR A 396 -24.16 -15.50 -2.59
CA THR A 396 -22.71 -15.35 -2.42
C THR A 396 -22.32 -14.55 -1.17
N THR A 397 -23.19 -13.63 -0.74
CA THR A 397 -22.98 -12.78 0.44
C THR A 397 -22.99 -13.58 1.75
N GLU A 398 -23.76 -14.67 1.85
CA GLU A 398 -23.72 -15.58 3.00
C GLU A 398 -22.37 -16.29 3.18
N VAL A 399 -21.58 -16.42 2.10
CA VAL A 399 -20.29 -17.15 2.09
C VAL A 399 -19.09 -16.23 2.35
N THR A 400 -19.18 -14.94 2.03
CA THR A 400 -18.03 -14.00 2.03
C THR A 400 -17.97 -13.01 3.19
N GLN A 401 -18.99 -12.94 4.06
CA GLN A 401 -19.11 -11.97 5.17
C GLN A 401 -18.00 -11.99 6.26
N SER A 402 -16.91 -12.75 6.14
CA SER A 402 -15.95 -12.94 7.23
C SER A 402 -14.47 -12.69 6.92
N VAL A 403 -14.08 -12.24 5.73
CA VAL A 403 -12.66 -12.09 5.38
C VAL A 403 -12.21 -10.63 5.49
N SER A 404 -11.92 -10.19 6.71
CA SER A 404 -11.12 -8.98 6.92
C SER A 404 -9.74 -9.20 6.29
N THR A 405 -9.34 -8.33 5.35
CA THR A 405 -8.02 -8.36 4.70
C THR A 405 -6.87 -8.13 5.68
N GLU A 406 -7.17 -7.67 6.89
CA GLU A 406 -6.21 -7.54 7.99
C GLU A 406 -5.99 -8.85 8.76
N ALA A 407 -6.91 -9.82 8.66
CA ALA A 407 -6.94 -11.00 9.53
C ALA A 407 -5.97 -12.13 9.12
N GLY A 408 -5.36 -12.10 7.93
CA GLY A 408 -4.29 -13.07 7.62
C GLY A 408 -3.65 -12.97 6.24
N SER A 409 -2.32 -13.03 6.19
CA SER A 409 -1.49 -13.03 4.96
C SER A 409 -1.95 -14.02 3.88
N TYR A 410 -2.40 -15.23 4.28
CA TYR A 410 -2.90 -16.24 3.33
C TYR A 410 -4.17 -15.80 2.59
N THR A 411 -5.05 -15.03 3.24
CA THR A 411 -6.28 -14.54 2.60
C THR A 411 -5.95 -13.56 1.48
N THR A 412 -5.01 -12.64 1.72
CA THR A 412 -4.57 -11.67 0.71
C THR A 412 -3.88 -12.33 -0.50
N GLU A 413 -3.18 -13.45 -0.32
CA GLU A 413 -2.54 -14.19 -1.42
C GLU A 413 -3.56 -14.88 -2.35
N VAL A 414 -4.60 -15.48 -1.79
CA VAL A 414 -5.69 -16.09 -2.55
C VAL A 414 -6.45 -15.01 -3.33
N LEU A 415 -6.79 -13.91 -2.66
CA LEU A 415 -7.47 -12.76 -3.27
C LEU A 415 -6.68 -12.19 -4.45
N VAL A 416 -5.38 -11.96 -4.27
CA VAL A 416 -4.51 -11.49 -5.36
C VAL A 416 -4.45 -12.46 -6.53
N SER A 417 -4.42 -13.77 -6.26
CA SER A 417 -4.40 -14.80 -7.29
C SER A 417 -5.62 -14.66 -8.21
N ASN A 418 -6.81 -14.40 -7.67
CA ASN A 418 -8.03 -14.15 -8.46
C ASN A 418 -7.89 -12.93 -9.39
N LEU A 419 -7.30 -11.81 -8.92
CA LEU A 419 -7.03 -10.66 -9.79
C LEU A 419 -6.05 -11.01 -10.91
N LEU A 420 -5.00 -11.77 -10.60
CA LEU A 420 -3.95 -12.12 -11.57
C LEU A 420 -4.47 -13.04 -12.69
N LEU A 421 -5.59 -13.74 -12.50
CA LEU A 421 -6.23 -14.52 -13.55
C LEU A 421 -6.77 -13.64 -14.68
N THR A 422 -7.21 -12.42 -14.39
CA THR A 422 -7.78 -11.50 -15.39
C THR A 422 -6.74 -10.53 -15.94
N SER A 423 -6.86 -10.14 -17.21
CA SER A 423 -5.99 -9.11 -17.80
C SER A 423 -6.21 -7.74 -17.14
N ALA A 424 -7.45 -7.40 -16.82
CA ALA A 424 -7.82 -6.18 -16.10
C ALA A 424 -7.18 -6.13 -14.71
N GLY A 425 -7.27 -7.21 -13.93
CA GLY A 425 -6.66 -7.29 -12.60
C GLY A 425 -5.13 -7.23 -12.63
N ARG A 426 -4.48 -7.93 -13.58
CA ARG A 426 -3.01 -7.80 -13.79
C ARG A 426 -2.60 -6.37 -14.11
N ARG A 427 -3.36 -5.69 -14.98
CA ARG A 427 -3.09 -4.28 -15.34
C ARG A 427 -3.30 -3.37 -14.13
N ALA A 428 -4.39 -3.53 -13.39
CA ALA A 428 -4.71 -2.72 -12.23
C ALA A 428 -3.62 -2.80 -11.15
N LEU A 429 -3.16 -4.02 -10.83
CA LEU A 429 -2.07 -4.22 -9.87
C LEU A 429 -0.76 -3.59 -10.34
N LYS A 430 -0.39 -3.72 -11.62
CA LYS A 430 0.82 -3.09 -12.17
C LYS A 430 0.75 -1.56 -12.12
N VAL A 431 -0.41 -0.97 -12.45
CA VAL A 431 -0.65 0.48 -12.36
C VAL A 431 -0.47 0.95 -10.92
N MET A 432 -1.10 0.26 -9.96
CA MET A 432 -1.02 0.65 -8.56
C MET A 432 0.37 0.46 -7.96
N TRP A 433 1.07 -0.61 -8.34
CA TRP A 433 2.47 -0.82 -7.98
C TRP A 433 3.35 0.34 -8.47
N GLN A 434 3.23 0.69 -9.75
CA GLN A 434 4.00 1.79 -10.35
C GLN A 434 3.69 3.12 -9.67
N PHE A 435 2.42 3.37 -9.36
CA PHE A 435 1.99 4.56 -8.65
C PHE A 435 2.59 4.65 -7.24
N LEU A 436 2.50 3.58 -6.44
CA LEU A 436 3.04 3.56 -5.07
C LEU A 436 4.57 3.71 -5.07
N GLN A 437 5.27 3.04 -5.98
CA GLN A 437 6.73 3.16 -6.10
C GLN A 437 7.22 4.60 -6.27
N HIS A 438 6.44 5.44 -6.96
CA HIS A 438 6.80 6.85 -7.20
C HIS A 438 6.14 7.84 -6.23
N SER A 439 5.09 7.42 -5.54
CA SER A 439 4.23 8.32 -4.76
C SER A 439 4.17 8.00 -3.27
N TRP A 440 4.90 6.99 -2.79
CA TRP A 440 4.80 6.56 -1.39
C TRP A 440 5.11 7.67 -0.39
N LYS A 441 6.15 8.49 -0.61
CA LYS A 441 6.44 9.64 0.26
C LYS A 441 5.27 10.62 0.27
N TRP A 442 4.68 10.91 -0.90
CA TRP A 442 3.49 11.75 -1.00
C TRP A 442 2.34 11.21 -0.16
N ILE A 443 2.06 9.92 -0.26
CA ILE A 443 1.01 9.26 0.55
C ILE A 443 1.30 9.37 2.04
N LEU A 444 2.52 9.08 2.48
CA LEU A 444 2.88 9.17 3.90
C LEU A 444 2.82 10.61 4.43
N GLY A 445 3.11 11.60 3.58
CA GLY A 445 2.93 13.02 3.87
C GLY A 445 1.47 13.37 4.09
N GLN A 446 0.56 12.90 3.23
CA GLN A 446 -0.89 13.08 3.40
C GLN A 446 -1.44 12.38 4.65
N LEU A 447 -0.79 11.30 5.10
CA LEU A 447 -1.12 10.58 6.33
C LEU A 447 -0.51 11.23 7.59
N GLY A 448 0.28 12.30 7.45
CA GLY A 448 0.91 13.01 8.57
C GLY A 448 2.01 12.21 9.28
N VAL A 449 2.66 11.27 8.59
CA VAL A 449 3.66 10.36 9.18
C VAL A 449 5.09 10.85 8.99
N LEU A 450 5.34 11.59 7.90
CA LEU A 450 6.67 12.07 7.58
C LEU A 450 7.15 13.15 8.53
N GLU A 451 8.46 13.22 8.73
CA GLU A 451 9.09 14.28 9.50
C GLU A 451 8.84 15.65 8.80
N PRO A 452 8.79 16.77 9.53
CA PRO A 452 8.43 18.09 8.96
C PRO A 452 9.30 18.53 7.76
N ASN A 453 10.55 18.08 7.71
CA ASN A 453 11.50 18.39 6.64
C ASN A 453 11.33 17.50 5.39
N GLU A 454 10.50 16.46 5.47
CA GLU A 454 10.27 15.48 4.41
C GLU A 454 8.90 15.67 3.72
N ILE A 455 8.12 16.68 4.12
CA ILE A 455 6.76 16.89 3.62
C ILE A 455 6.80 17.17 2.10
N PRO A 456 6.24 16.28 1.28
CA PRO A 456 6.20 16.43 -0.17
C PRO A 456 5.20 17.51 -0.60
N PRO A 457 5.27 17.99 -1.86
CA PRO A 457 4.30 18.95 -2.39
C PRO A 457 2.86 18.46 -2.24
N SER A 458 1.91 19.41 -2.16
CA SER A 458 0.49 19.09 -2.00
C SER A 458 -0.09 18.25 -3.15
N SER A 459 0.46 18.37 -4.36
CA SER A 459 0.02 17.62 -5.53
C SER A 459 0.73 16.27 -5.63
N ALA A 460 0.00 15.22 -6.02
CA ALA A 460 0.59 13.92 -6.33
C ALA A 460 1.67 14.01 -7.43
N PRO A 461 2.78 13.27 -7.31
CA PRO A 461 3.87 13.31 -8.29
C PRO A 461 3.46 12.69 -9.63
N LEU A 462 4.11 13.14 -10.70
CA LEU A 462 3.97 12.54 -12.02
C LEU A 462 4.65 11.17 -12.05
N VAL A 463 3.89 10.13 -12.40
CA VAL A 463 4.35 8.75 -12.41
C VAL A 463 4.74 8.35 -13.84
N PRO A 464 5.93 7.79 -14.08
CA PRO A 464 6.31 7.31 -15.42
C PRO A 464 5.35 6.22 -15.92
N ALA A 465 5.00 6.27 -17.22
CA ALA A 465 4.16 5.27 -17.87
C ALA A 465 4.93 3.98 -18.24
N THR A 466 6.26 4.03 -18.18
CA THR A 466 7.11 2.85 -18.30
C THR A 466 7.35 2.26 -16.92
N ALA A 467 7.41 0.93 -16.83
CA ALA A 467 7.76 0.22 -15.60
C ALA A 467 9.25 0.44 -15.26
N SER A 468 9.55 1.62 -14.71
CA SER A 468 10.87 1.99 -14.21
C SER A 468 10.82 2.09 -12.68
N ARG A 469 11.95 1.83 -12.04
CA ARG A 469 12.13 2.18 -10.63
C ARG A 469 12.50 3.67 -10.52
N PRO A 470 12.18 4.32 -9.40
CA PRO A 470 12.75 5.63 -9.09
C PRO A 470 14.27 5.60 -9.23
N ALA A 471 14.85 6.69 -9.74
CA ALA A 471 16.30 6.79 -9.87
C ALA A 471 16.96 6.60 -8.51
N PRO A 472 18.05 5.81 -8.42
CA PRO A 472 18.75 5.63 -7.17
C PRO A 472 19.28 6.96 -6.65
N THR A 473 19.34 7.10 -5.33
CA THR A 473 19.99 8.26 -4.69
C THR A 473 21.41 8.41 -5.21
N LYS A 474 21.82 9.65 -5.49
CA LYS A 474 23.17 9.94 -6.01
C LYS A 474 24.23 9.38 -5.05
N LEU A 475 25.29 8.78 -5.60
CA LEU A 475 26.39 8.20 -4.81
C LEU A 475 26.94 9.18 -3.76
N LEU A 476 27.13 10.45 -4.15
CA LEU A 476 27.61 11.48 -3.24
C LEU A 476 26.67 11.67 -2.03
N HIS A 477 25.35 11.58 -2.24
CA HIS A 477 24.38 11.66 -1.15
C HIS A 477 24.53 10.46 -0.20
N THR A 478 24.59 9.24 -0.75
CA THR A 478 24.72 8.00 0.04
C THR A 478 26.06 7.88 0.78
N MET A 479 27.10 8.61 0.35
CA MET A 479 28.38 8.67 1.06
C MET A 479 28.32 9.48 2.37
N PHE A 480 27.40 10.45 2.44
CA PHE A 480 27.30 11.38 3.58
C PHE A 480 26.00 11.23 4.39
N HIS A 481 25.04 10.44 3.89
CA HIS A 481 23.73 10.26 4.53
C HIS A 481 23.31 8.79 4.57
N VAL A 482 22.61 8.44 5.64
CA VAL A 482 21.80 7.23 5.77
C VAL A 482 20.33 7.62 5.63
N GLY A 483 19.68 7.18 4.56
CA GLY A 483 18.34 7.68 4.22
C GLY A 483 18.40 9.18 3.93
N GLN A 484 17.79 10.01 4.78
CA GLN A 484 17.89 11.48 4.74
C GLN A 484 18.76 12.07 5.88
N ARG A 485 19.33 11.23 6.76
CA ARG A 485 20.05 11.66 7.95
C ARG A 485 21.56 11.69 7.69
N PRO A 486 22.28 12.77 8.07
CA PRO A 486 23.73 12.85 7.86
C PRO A 486 24.48 11.93 8.83
N PHE A 487 25.60 11.34 8.38
CA PHE A 487 26.41 10.42 9.20
C PHE A 487 26.99 11.06 10.47
N ASP A 488 27.27 12.36 10.45
CA ASP A 488 27.89 13.09 11.56
C ASP A 488 26.88 13.69 12.54
N GLN A 489 25.58 13.39 12.42
CA GLN A 489 24.52 14.01 13.22
C GLN A 489 24.73 14.01 14.75
N LEU A 490 25.33 12.95 15.31
CA LEU A 490 25.67 12.89 16.74
C LEU A 490 26.89 13.74 17.09
N LEU A 491 27.89 13.79 16.21
CA LEU A 491 29.09 14.61 16.39
C LEU A 491 28.79 16.10 16.18
N ALA A 492 27.88 16.42 15.27
CA ALA A 492 27.40 17.76 14.98
C ALA A 492 26.36 18.26 16.00
N GLY A 493 25.89 17.40 16.91
CA GLY A 493 24.87 17.73 17.91
C GLY A 493 23.48 17.96 17.33
N THR A 494 23.21 17.53 16.09
CA THR A 494 21.88 17.63 15.48
C THR A 494 20.95 16.50 15.92
N TRP A 495 21.51 15.40 16.43
CA TRP A 495 20.78 14.32 17.07
C TRP A 495 21.22 14.15 18.53
N GLU A 496 20.30 14.38 19.46
CA GLU A 496 20.50 14.10 20.89
C GLU A 496 19.77 12.81 21.29
N LEU A 497 20.48 11.92 21.99
CA LEU A 497 19.92 10.67 22.50
C LEU A 497 19.34 10.85 23.90
N ASP A 498 18.09 10.46 24.10
CA ASP A 498 17.49 10.35 25.44
C ASP A 498 18.00 9.09 26.15
N TRP A 499 19.20 9.18 26.72
CA TRP A 499 19.82 8.09 27.47
C TRP A 499 18.95 7.58 28.61
N ASN A 500 18.17 8.46 29.25
CA ASN A 500 17.31 8.09 30.35
C ASN A 500 16.14 7.25 29.85
N GLY A 501 15.44 7.69 28.80
CA GLY A 501 14.38 6.91 28.14
C GLY A 501 14.87 5.55 27.64
N LEU A 502 16.07 5.49 27.07
CA LEU A 502 16.68 4.25 26.59
C LEU A 502 16.96 3.25 27.72
N LEU A 503 17.50 3.69 28.86
CA LEU A 503 17.73 2.84 30.03
C LEU A 503 16.43 2.41 30.74
N HIS A 504 15.35 3.16 30.55
CA HIS A 504 14.00 2.81 31.01
C HIS A 504 13.22 1.90 30.04
N THR A 505 13.82 1.50 28.93
CA THR A 505 13.21 0.55 27.99
C THR A 505 13.55 -0.90 28.39
N PRO A 506 12.63 -1.87 28.27
CA PRO A 506 12.95 -3.28 28.44
C PRO A 506 14.03 -3.75 27.45
N LEU A 507 15.13 -4.32 27.96
CA LEU A 507 16.25 -4.81 27.13
C LEU A 507 16.51 -6.32 27.31
N ALA A 508 15.80 -6.98 28.22
CA ALA A 508 16.02 -8.38 28.61
C ALA A 508 17.49 -8.69 28.96
N LEU A 509 18.12 -7.77 29.69
CA LEU A 509 19.49 -7.97 30.17
C LEU A 509 19.52 -8.81 31.44
N THR A 510 20.63 -9.52 31.65
CA THR A 510 21.00 -10.05 32.96
C THR A 510 22.01 -9.12 33.62
N PRO A 511 22.09 -9.08 34.97
CA PRO A 511 23.10 -8.29 35.68
C PRO A 511 24.53 -8.60 35.23
N GLU A 512 24.85 -9.88 35.02
CA GLU A 512 26.16 -10.32 34.51
C GLU A 512 26.46 -9.74 33.13
N ARG A 513 25.50 -9.80 32.21
CA ARG A 513 25.68 -9.31 30.85
C ARG A 513 25.84 -7.79 30.82
N LEU A 514 25.10 -7.08 31.69
CA LEU A 514 25.27 -5.64 31.82
C LEU A 514 26.65 -5.30 32.41
N TRP A 515 27.08 -6.01 33.45
CA TRP A 515 28.42 -5.83 34.02
C TRP A 515 29.51 -6.02 32.98
N ASN A 516 29.44 -7.07 32.16
CA ASN A 516 30.41 -7.32 31.08
C ASN A 516 30.49 -6.16 30.07
N GLN A 517 29.40 -5.40 29.87
CA GLN A 517 29.42 -4.22 29.01
C GLN A 517 29.97 -2.99 29.74
N LEU A 518 29.57 -2.82 31.00
CA LEU A 518 29.95 -1.70 31.85
C LEU A 518 31.44 -1.72 32.19
N SER A 519 31.98 -2.90 32.52
CA SER A 519 33.37 -3.07 32.89
C SER A 519 34.34 -2.77 31.74
N SER A 520 33.91 -2.89 30.48
CA SER A 520 34.71 -2.57 29.29
C SER A 520 34.80 -1.08 28.96
N ARG A 521 34.18 -0.22 29.77
CA ARG A 521 34.26 1.22 29.57
C ARG A 521 35.62 1.75 30.02
N SER A 522 36.11 2.81 29.39
CA SER A 522 37.39 3.40 29.73
C SER A 522 37.45 3.84 31.20
N GLU A 523 36.34 4.36 31.75
CA GLU A 523 36.30 4.83 33.14
C GLU A 523 36.52 3.71 34.18
N PHE A 524 36.37 2.43 33.80
CA PHE A 524 36.60 1.28 34.68
C PHE A 524 38.02 0.70 34.55
N HIS A 525 38.78 1.13 33.55
CA HIS A 525 40.16 0.70 33.30
C HIS A 525 41.20 1.82 33.51
N GLU A 526 40.77 3.07 33.40
CA GLU A 526 41.63 4.24 33.61
C GLU A 526 42.06 4.35 35.08
N SER A 527 43.31 4.77 35.29
CA SER A 527 43.82 4.99 36.65
C SER A 527 42.96 6.03 37.38
N PRO A 528 42.68 5.89 38.69
CA PRO A 528 41.87 6.84 39.46
C PRO A 528 42.34 8.30 39.37
N SER A 529 43.63 8.53 39.07
CA SER A 529 44.21 9.86 38.86
C SER A 529 43.78 10.56 37.56
N MET A 530 43.14 9.86 36.62
CA MET A 530 42.61 10.41 35.36
C MET A 530 41.12 10.75 35.44
N LEU A 531 40.44 10.28 36.49
CA LEU A 531 39.01 10.51 36.73
C LEU A 531 38.80 11.67 37.70
N THR A 532 37.62 12.27 37.66
CA THR A 532 37.21 13.19 38.71
C THR A 532 36.91 12.42 40.01
N GLU A 533 36.95 13.08 41.17
CA GLU A 533 36.58 12.47 42.45
C GLU A 533 35.13 11.94 42.43
N HIS A 534 34.24 12.67 41.74
CA HIS A 534 32.86 12.24 41.51
C HIS A 534 32.80 10.94 40.71
N ASP A 535 33.46 10.88 39.55
CA ASP A 535 33.43 9.71 38.67
C ASP A 535 34.07 8.49 39.34
N THR A 536 35.15 8.69 40.11
CA THR A 536 35.79 7.63 40.89
C THR A 536 34.81 7.01 41.90
N THR A 537 34.04 7.85 42.59
CA THR A 537 33.02 7.40 43.55
C THR A 537 31.89 6.63 42.84
N VAL A 538 31.46 7.12 41.67
CA VAL A 538 30.41 6.47 40.88
C VAL A 538 30.87 5.11 40.37
N VAL A 539 32.07 5.02 39.81
CA VAL A 539 32.67 3.75 39.33
C VAL A 539 32.79 2.74 40.47
N ALA A 540 33.27 3.16 41.65
CA ALA A 540 33.36 2.29 42.82
C ALA A 540 31.99 1.77 43.25
N THR A 541 30.98 2.64 43.33
CA THR A 541 29.62 2.26 43.74
C THR A 541 28.99 1.29 42.74
N LEU A 542 29.09 1.56 41.43
CA LEU A 542 28.56 0.68 40.40
C LEU A 542 29.29 -0.68 40.39
N SER A 543 30.61 -0.67 40.59
CA SER A 543 31.40 -1.90 40.69
C SER A 543 30.95 -2.77 41.86
N GLU A 544 30.74 -2.17 43.04
CA GLU A 544 30.26 -2.89 44.22
C GLU A 544 28.87 -3.52 43.99
N ILE A 545 27.93 -2.75 43.41
CA ILE A 545 26.58 -3.22 43.10
C ILE A 545 26.64 -4.45 42.19
N PHE A 546 27.35 -4.39 41.07
CA PHE A 546 27.34 -5.49 40.10
C PHE A 546 28.23 -6.67 40.49
N GLN A 547 29.33 -6.45 41.21
CA GLN A 547 30.17 -7.54 41.73
C GLN A 547 29.48 -8.31 42.85
N SER A 548 28.72 -7.64 43.73
CA SER A 548 27.94 -8.32 44.78
C SER A 548 26.87 -9.25 44.20
N ILE A 549 26.29 -8.88 43.05
CA ILE A 549 25.29 -9.68 42.34
C ILE A 549 25.93 -10.89 41.63
N ALA A 550 27.15 -10.74 41.08
CA ALA A 550 27.87 -11.85 40.45
C ALA A 550 28.28 -12.96 41.43
N ILE A 551 28.40 -12.65 42.73
CA ILE A 551 28.78 -13.61 43.78
C ILE A 551 27.56 -14.34 44.37
N THR A 552 26.35 -13.80 44.17
CA THR A 552 25.11 -14.36 44.71
C THR A 552 24.35 -15.05 43.57
N PRO A 553 24.35 -16.39 43.48
CA PRO A 553 23.60 -17.06 42.42
C PRO A 553 22.12 -16.72 42.61
N LEU A 554 21.52 -16.11 41.58
CA LEU A 554 20.09 -15.89 41.48
C LEU A 554 19.39 -17.26 41.53
N SER A 555 19.01 -17.67 42.74
CA SER A 555 18.02 -18.74 42.94
C SER A 555 16.64 -18.14 42.67
N GLN A 556 16.22 -18.12 41.41
CA GLN A 556 14.81 -18.02 41.02
C GLN A 556 14.60 -18.52 39.59
#